data_AF-A0A942G406-F1
#
_entry.id   AF-A0A942G406-F1
#
_cell.length_a   1.000
_cell.length_b   1.000
_cell.length_c   1.000
_cell.angle_alpha   90.00
_cell.angle_beta   90.00
_cell.angle_gamma   90.00
#
_symmetry.space_group_name_H-M   'P 1'
#
loop_
_entity.id
_entity.type
_entity.pdbx_description
1 polymer ?
#
loop_
_entity_poly.entity_id
_entity_poly.type
_entity_poly.pdbx_seq_one_letter_code
_entity_poly.pdbx_strand_id
1 'polypeptide(L)' 'MATGTVKWFNDSKGFGFITPEAGGDDLFA' A
#
# COMPACT_ATOMS: atom_id res chain seq x y z
N MET A 1 1.39 8.83 -9.43
CA MET A 1 1.56 8.72 -7.96
C MET A 1 0.65 7.60 -7.52
N ALA A 2 1.18 6.53 -6.93
CA ALA A 2 0.34 5.44 -6.43
C ALA A 2 -0.32 5.90 -5.12
N THR A 3 -1.64 6.03 -5.14
CA THR A 3 -2.47 6.41 -3.99
C THR A 3 -2.98 5.13 -3.31
N GLY A 4 -3.22 5.18 -2.00
CA GLY A 4 -3.55 3.99 -1.22
C GLY A 4 -3.86 4.30 0.24
N THR A 5 -4.59 3.38 0.89
CA THR A 5 -5.02 3.51 2.28
C THR A 5 -4.02 2.80 3.21
N VAL A 6 -3.62 3.47 4.29
CA VAL A 6 -2.76 2.86 5.32
C VAL A 6 -3.53 1.74 6.01
N LYS A 7 -3.08 0.49 5.80
CA LYS A 7 -3.70 -0.69 6.42
C LYS A 7 -3.26 -0.83 7.88
N TRP A 8 -1.98 -0.61 8.12
CA TRP A 8 -1.38 -0.65 9.46
C TRP A 8 -0.04 0.07 9.45
N PHE A 9 0.25 0.81 10.52
CA PHE A 9 1.50 1.52 10.70
C PHE A 9 2.02 1.32 12.13
N ASN A 10 3.30 1.00 12.26
CA ASN A 10 3.97 0.92 13.56
C ASN A 10 4.91 2.11 13.73
N ASP A 11 4.48 3.06 14.55
CA ASP A 11 5.22 4.27 14.86
C ASP A 11 6.58 3.98 15.51
N SER A 12 6.61 3.05 16.46
CA SER A 12 7.83 2.68 17.19
C SER A 12 8.93 2.11 16.29
N LYS A 13 8.56 1.43 15.20
CA LYS A 13 9.50 0.84 14.25
C LYS A 13 9.65 1.65 12.95
N GLY A 14 8.83 2.68 12.73
CA GLY A 14 8.89 3.56 11.56
C GLY A 14 8.51 2.90 10.23
N PHE A 15 7.73 1.81 10.26
CA PHE A 15 7.27 1.15 9.03
C PHE A 15 5.80 0.76 9.10
N GLY A 16 5.18 0.60 7.94
CA GLY A 16 3.80 0.19 7.81
C GLY A 16 3.51 -0.41 6.45
N PHE A 17 2.31 -0.94 6.30
CA PHE A 17 1.80 -1.48 5.06
C PHE A 17 0.66 -0.59 4.58
N ILE A 18 0.74 -0.20 3.30
CA ILE A 18 -0.35 0.48 2.61
C ILE A 18 -1.03 -0.50 1.67
N THR A 19 -2.35 -0.43 1.58
CA THR A 19 -3.10 -1.10 0.53
C THR A 19 -3.22 -0.11 -0.63
N PRO A 20 -2.59 -0.35 -1.79
CA PRO A 20 -2.76 0.52 -2.95
C PRO A 20 -4.24 0.54 -3.38
N GLU A 21 -4.77 1.72 -3.68
CA GLU A 21 -6.18 1.88 -4.14
C GLU A 21 -6.33 1.52 -5.62
N ALA A 22 -5.25 1.68 -6.39
CA ALA A 22 -5.10 1.07 -7.68
C ALA A 22 -4.89 -0.43 -7.44
N GLY A 23 -5.99 -1.16 -7.25
CA GLY A 23 -6.05 -2.60 -7.44
C GLY A 23 -5.73 -2.91 -8.90
N GLY A 24 -4.46 -2.72 -9.28
CA GLY A 24 -3.99 -2.89 -10.64
C GLY A 24 -4.17 -4.34 -11.01
N ASP A 25 -5.14 -4.56 -11.90
CA ASP A 25 -5.29 -5.77 -12.71
C ASP A 25 -3.93 -6.41 -12.94
N ASP A 26 -3.90 -7.72 -12.68
CA ASP A 26 -2.80 -8.63 -12.96
C ASP A 26 -1.94 -8.14 -14.13
N LEU A 27 -0.73 -7.67 -13.83
CA LEU A 27 0.28 -7.39 -14.86
C LEU A 27 0.76 -8.71 -15.47
N PHE A 28 -0.08 -9.32 -16.31
CA PHE A 28 0.35 -10.21 -17.37
C PHE A 28 0.50 -9.37 -18.64
N ALA A 29 1.76 -9.04 -18.97
CA ALA A 29 2.18 -8.60 -20.29
C ALA A 29 3.59 -9.12 -20.57
#